data_AF-A0A3S4LMB2-F1
#
_entry.id   AF-A0A3S4LMB2-F1
#
_cell.length_a   1.000
_cell.length_b   1.000
_cell.length_c   1.000
_cell.angle_alpha   90.00
_cell.angle_beta   90.00
_cell.angle_gamma   90.00
#
_symmetry.space_group_name_H-M   'P 1'
#
loop_
_entity.id
_entity.type
_entity.pdbx_description
1 polymer ?
#
loop_
_entity_poly.entity_id
_entity_poly.type
_entity_poly.pdbx_seq_one_letter_code
_entity_poly.pdbx_strand_id
1 'polypeptide(L)'
;MLLTFPDSPFQLNQPFPPAGDQPAAIEQLVEGLSDGLSYQTLLGVTGSGKTYTMANVIARTGRPAIIMAHNKTLAAQLYSEMREFFPHNAVEYFVSYYDYYQPEAYVPSRDLFIEKDSSINEHIEQMRLSATKSILERPDCIIVATVSAIYGIGDPSDYHQMILHLKEGETTPQRDIISRLTTMQYSRNDLDFGRGTFRVRGDVIDIYPAESSDTALRVSLFDDEVETLTLFDP
;
A
#
# COMPACT_ATOMS: atom_id res chain seq x y z
N MET A 1 -9.81 1.06 -22.92
CA MET A 1 -11.03 0.27 -22.65
C MET A 1 -10.79 -0.50 -21.36
N LEU A 2 -11.74 -0.52 -20.41
CA LEU A 2 -11.57 -1.32 -19.20
C LEU A 2 -12.04 -2.75 -19.47
N LEU A 3 -11.17 -3.72 -19.22
CA LEU A 3 -11.46 -5.14 -19.29
C LEU A 3 -11.62 -5.72 -17.90
N THR A 4 -12.63 -6.57 -17.74
CA THR A 4 -12.85 -7.40 -16.57
C THR A 4 -12.84 -8.88 -16.97
N PHE A 5 -12.52 -9.75 -16.02
CA PHE A 5 -12.50 -11.19 -16.22
C PHE A 5 -13.41 -11.85 -15.18
N PRO A 6 -14.04 -13.00 -15.50
CA PRO A 6 -14.83 -13.75 -14.52
C PRO A 6 -14.01 -14.05 -13.26
N ASP A 7 -14.63 -13.88 -12.09
CA ASP A 7 -14.02 -14.15 -10.78
C ASP A 7 -12.71 -13.38 -10.48
N SER A 8 -12.45 -12.30 -11.21
CA SER A 8 -11.30 -11.42 -10.99
C SER A 8 -11.75 -10.04 -10.51
N PRO A 9 -11.18 -9.52 -9.41
CA PRO A 9 -11.52 -8.18 -8.93
C PRO A 9 -10.74 -7.07 -9.68
N PHE A 10 -9.85 -7.44 -10.62
CA PHE A 10 -9.02 -6.49 -11.36
C PHE A 10 -9.72 -5.93 -12.60
N GLN A 11 -9.54 -4.62 -12.83
CA GLN A 11 -10.02 -3.89 -13.99
C GLN A 11 -8.83 -3.42 -14.82
N LEU A 12 -8.50 -4.19 -15.86
CA LEU A 12 -7.35 -3.90 -16.72
C LEU A 12 -7.71 -2.81 -17.74
N ASN A 13 -7.08 -1.66 -17.64
CA ASN A 13 -7.06 -0.67 -18.70
C ASN A 13 -6.26 -1.20 -19.89
N GLN A 14 -6.97 -1.47 -20.98
CA GLN A 14 -6.43 -1.90 -22.26
C GLN A 14 -6.36 -0.70 -23.22
N PRO A 15 -5.19 -0.03 -23.34
CA PRO A 15 -4.96 0.98 -24.38
C PRO A 15 -4.76 0.34 -25.76
N PHE A 16 -4.23 -0.88 -25.81
CA PHE A 16 -3.97 -1.66 -27.02
C PHE A 16 -4.13 -3.16 -26.73
N PRO A 17 -4.59 -3.99 -27.69
CA PRO A 17 -4.68 -5.43 -27.49
C PRO A 17 -3.28 -6.07 -27.39
N PRO A 18 -3.13 -7.21 -26.68
CA PRO A 18 -1.91 -8.00 -26.72
C PRO A 18 -1.54 -8.37 -28.17
N ALA A 19 -0.27 -8.25 -28.52
CA ALA A 19 0.22 -8.46 -29.88
C ALA A 19 1.54 -9.24 -29.91
N GLY A 20 1.93 -9.73 -31.10
CA GLY A 20 3.12 -10.58 -31.26
C GLY A 20 2.99 -11.86 -30.44
N ASP A 21 4.01 -12.17 -29.64
CA ASP A 21 4.05 -13.38 -28.81
C ASP A 21 3.30 -13.24 -27.46
N GLN A 22 2.81 -12.02 -27.14
CA GLN A 22 2.14 -11.78 -25.86
C GLN A 22 0.90 -12.66 -25.62
N PRO A 23 -0.02 -12.87 -26.59
CA PRO A 23 -1.20 -13.71 -26.36
C PRO A 23 -0.84 -15.13 -25.91
N ALA A 24 0.11 -15.77 -26.60
CA ALA A 24 0.55 -17.12 -26.27
C ALA A 24 1.29 -17.17 -24.92
N ALA A 25 2.12 -16.18 -24.61
CA ALA A 25 2.80 -16.09 -23.32
C ALA A 25 1.82 -15.91 -22.15
N ILE A 26 0.79 -15.08 -22.32
CA ILE A 26 -0.25 -14.88 -21.32
C ILE A 26 -1.01 -16.20 -21.08
N GLU A 27 -1.41 -16.88 -22.14
CA GLU A 27 -2.15 -18.14 -22.06
C GLU A 27 -1.37 -19.21 -21.30
N GLN A 28 -0.09 -19.43 -21.67
CA GLN A 28 0.77 -20.42 -21.00
C GLN A 28 0.99 -20.10 -19.51
N LEU A 29 1.20 -18.84 -19.15
CA LEU A 29 1.39 -18.44 -17.75
C LEU A 29 0.12 -18.64 -16.92
N VAL A 30 -1.05 -18.32 -17.48
CA VAL A 30 -2.35 -18.51 -16.83
C VAL A 30 -2.68 -20.00 -16.67
N GLU A 31 -2.42 -20.81 -17.70
CA GLU A 31 -2.56 -22.27 -17.65
C GLU A 31 -1.66 -22.86 -16.57
N GLY A 32 -0.37 -22.52 -16.56
CA GLY A 32 0.56 -23.00 -15.54
C GLY A 32 0.16 -22.62 -14.11
N LEU A 33 -0.43 -21.45 -13.90
CA LEU A 33 -0.95 -21.04 -12.58
C LEU A 33 -2.22 -21.81 -12.19
N SER A 34 -3.01 -22.26 -13.17
CA SER A 34 -4.21 -23.07 -12.98
C SER A 34 -3.85 -24.53 -12.69
N ASP A 35 -2.78 -25.03 -13.31
CA ASP A 35 -2.20 -26.36 -13.08
C ASP A 35 -1.45 -26.49 -11.74
N GLY A 36 -1.29 -25.38 -11.02
CA GLY A 36 -0.64 -25.34 -9.70
C GLY A 36 0.89 -25.27 -9.75
N LEU A 37 1.48 -24.86 -10.89
CA LEU A 37 2.92 -24.66 -10.99
C LEU A 37 3.39 -23.55 -10.03
N SER A 38 4.32 -23.89 -9.14
CA SER A 38 4.90 -22.93 -8.19
C SER A 38 5.94 -22.00 -8.83
N TYR A 39 6.57 -22.44 -9.92
CA TYR A 39 7.63 -21.69 -10.62
C TYR A 39 7.41 -21.69 -12.12
N GLN A 40 7.43 -20.49 -12.71
CA GLN A 40 7.34 -20.28 -14.14
C GLN A 40 8.31 -19.17 -14.55
N THR A 41 8.75 -19.16 -15.81
CA THR A 41 9.71 -18.16 -16.31
C THR A 41 9.22 -17.58 -17.63
N LEU A 42 8.99 -16.26 -17.66
CA LEU A 42 8.71 -15.51 -18.87
C LEU A 42 10.04 -15.06 -19.52
N LEU A 43 10.49 -15.79 -20.54
CA LEU A 43 11.68 -15.41 -21.32
C LEU A 43 11.31 -14.35 -22.38
N GLY A 44 11.26 -13.08 -21.96
CA GLY A 44 10.92 -11.96 -22.85
C GLY A 44 12.12 -11.09 -23.21
N VAL A 45 12.30 -10.81 -24.50
CA VAL A 45 13.31 -9.85 -24.99
C VAL A 45 13.03 -8.42 -24.49
N THR A 46 14.03 -7.55 -24.50
CA THR A 46 13.84 -6.13 -24.16
C THR A 46 12.87 -5.48 -25.13
N GLY A 47 11.94 -4.67 -24.62
CA GLY A 47 10.93 -3.99 -25.44
C GLY A 47 9.72 -4.85 -25.84
N SER A 48 9.65 -6.12 -25.44
CA SER A 48 8.51 -7.00 -25.79
C SER A 48 7.21 -6.72 -25.01
N GLY A 49 7.17 -5.70 -24.14
CA GLY A 49 6.00 -5.40 -23.30
C GLY A 49 5.78 -6.41 -22.17
N LYS A 50 6.84 -6.80 -21.46
CA LYS A 50 6.76 -7.75 -20.33
C LYS A 50 5.80 -7.30 -19.23
N THR A 51 5.80 -6.01 -18.88
CA THR A 51 4.88 -5.48 -17.86
C THR A 51 3.43 -5.67 -18.28
N TYR A 52 3.09 -5.36 -19.53
CA TYR A 52 1.74 -5.54 -20.05
C TYR A 52 1.32 -7.02 -20.13
N THR A 53 2.26 -7.90 -20.44
CA THR A 53 2.06 -9.36 -20.37
C THR A 53 1.67 -9.77 -18.95
N MET A 54 2.44 -9.34 -17.95
CA MET A 54 2.16 -9.65 -16.53
C MET A 54 0.87 -9.00 -16.02
N ALA A 55 0.54 -7.78 -16.46
CA ALA A 55 -0.73 -7.14 -16.14
C ALA A 55 -1.93 -7.98 -16.64
N ASN A 56 -1.85 -8.54 -17.85
CA ASN A 56 -2.87 -9.46 -18.34
C ASN A 56 -2.96 -10.75 -17.50
N VAL A 57 -1.82 -11.31 -17.08
CA VAL A 57 -1.80 -12.51 -16.21
C VAL A 57 -2.46 -12.22 -14.87
N ILE A 58 -2.12 -11.09 -14.21
CA ILE A 58 -2.73 -10.68 -12.95
C ILE A 58 -4.25 -10.50 -13.12
N ALA A 59 -4.66 -9.75 -14.15
CA ALA A 59 -6.07 -9.46 -14.41
C ALA A 59 -6.89 -10.72 -14.69
N ARG A 60 -6.34 -11.69 -15.42
CA ARG A 60 -7.03 -12.95 -15.76
C ARG A 60 -7.11 -13.93 -14.61
N THR A 61 -6.11 -13.93 -13.74
CA THR A 61 -6.03 -14.88 -12.61
C THR A 61 -6.77 -14.39 -11.38
N GLY A 62 -6.99 -13.08 -11.25
CA GLY A 62 -7.72 -12.50 -10.12
C GLY A 62 -6.95 -12.55 -8.79
N ARG A 63 -5.65 -12.85 -8.81
CA ARG A 63 -4.84 -13.05 -7.60
C ARG A 63 -4.13 -11.75 -7.22
N PRO A 64 -4.10 -11.37 -5.92
CA PRO A 64 -3.16 -10.35 -5.44
C PRO A 64 -1.73 -10.68 -5.85
N ALA A 65 -0.95 -9.66 -6.18
CA ALA A 65 0.39 -9.85 -6.73
C ALA A 65 1.43 -8.99 -6.03
N ILE A 66 2.63 -9.54 -5.85
CA ILE A 66 3.83 -8.79 -5.46
C ILE A 66 4.84 -8.81 -6.62
N ILE A 67 5.33 -7.64 -6.99
CA ILE A 67 6.31 -7.44 -8.05
C ILE A 67 7.62 -6.99 -7.41
N MET A 68 8.60 -7.88 -7.39
CA MET A 68 9.91 -7.62 -6.79
C MET A 68 10.87 -6.99 -7.81
N ALA A 69 11.30 -5.77 -7.56
CA ALA A 69 12.31 -5.06 -8.32
C ALA A 69 13.63 -4.98 -7.54
N HIS A 70 14.75 -5.12 -8.24
CA HIS A 70 16.08 -5.12 -7.61
C HIS A 70 16.59 -3.70 -7.26
N ASN A 71 15.94 -2.64 -7.73
CA ASN A 71 16.31 -1.25 -7.42
C ASN A 71 15.07 -0.32 -7.39
N LYS A 72 15.21 0.84 -6.74
CA LYS A 72 14.11 1.82 -6.59
C LYS A 72 13.67 2.44 -7.93
N THR A 73 14.57 2.61 -8.90
CA THR A 73 14.26 3.21 -10.20
C THR A 73 13.32 2.34 -11.02
N LEU A 74 13.63 1.05 -11.14
CA LEU A 74 12.78 0.07 -11.82
C LEU A 74 11.48 -0.14 -11.05
N ALA A 75 11.52 -0.13 -9.71
CA ALA A 75 10.30 -0.21 -8.90
C ALA A 75 9.35 0.97 -9.21
N ALA A 76 9.86 2.19 -9.26
CA ALA A 76 9.06 3.37 -9.60
C ALA A 76 8.47 3.30 -11.02
N GLN A 77 9.25 2.81 -11.99
CA GLN A 77 8.76 2.59 -13.36
C GLN A 77 7.61 1.58 -13.40
N LEU A 78 7.80 0.41 -12.78
CA LEU A 78 6.77 -0.64 -12.72
C LEU A 78 5.53 -0.18 -11.96
N TYR A 79 5.70 0.58 -10.88
CA TYR A 79 4.59 1.19 -10.15
C TYR A 79 3.77 2.13 -11.03
N SER A 80 4.43 3.02 -11.78
CA SER A 80 3.76 3.93 -12.73
C SER A 80 3.02 3.16 -13.82
N GLU A 81 3.68 2.18 -14.46
CA GLU A 81 3.06 1.35 -15.51
C GLU A 81 1.86 0.57 -14.97
N MET A 82 1.98 -0.05 -13.79
CA MET A 82 0.87 -0.79 -13.19
C MET A 82 -0.30 0.13 -12.78
N ARG A 83 -0.03 1.35 -12.30
CA ARG A 83 -1.08 2.36 -12.04
C ARG A 83 -1.84 2.74 -13.30
N GLU A 84 -1.15 2.87 -14.44
CA GLU A 84 -1.79 3.12 -15.74
C GLU A 84 -2.62 1.94 -16.24
N PHE A 85 -2.16 0.71 -16.00
CA PHE A 85 -2.88 -0.51 -16.34
C PHE A 85 -4.05 -0.82 -15.39
N PHE A 86 -4.00 -0.38 -14.13
CA PHE A 86 -5.02 -0.67 -13.12
C PHE A 86 -5.46 0.59 -12.38
N PRO A 87 -6.07 1.58 -13.07
CA PRO A 87 -6.43 2.86 -12.48
C PRO A 87 -7.53 2.77 -11.41
N HIS A 88 -8.23 1.63 -11.31
CA HIS A 88 -9.33 1.40 -10.37
C HIS A 88 -9.01 0.34 -9.30
N ASN A 89 -7.80 -0.22 -9.29
CA ASN A 89 -7.37 -1.20 -8.29
C ASN A 89 -6.29 -0.64 -7.36
N ALA A 90 -6.00 -1.35 -6.26
CA ALA A 90 -4.96 -0.94 -5.32
C ALA A 90 -3.57 -1.32 -5.87
N VAL A 91 -2.95 -0.39 -6.60
CA VAL A 91 -1.54 -0.50 -6.97
C VAL A 91 -0.72 0.29 -5.96
N GLU A 92 0.15 -0.40 -5.25
CA GLU A 92 0.84 0.08 -4.06
C GLU A 92 2.36 0.01 -4.22
N TYR A 93 3.08 0.80 -3.43
CA TYR A 93 4.54 0.93 -3.52
C TYR A 93 5.20 0.65 -2.17
N PHE A 94 6.11 -0.34 -2.14
CA PHE A 94 6.75 -0.80 -0.92
C PHE A 94 8.27 -0.88 -1.05
N VAL A 95 8.94 0.23 -0.75
CA VAL A 95 10.41 0.32 -0.75
C VAL A 95 10.92 0.88 0.57
N SER A 96 12.24 0.87 0.77
CA SER A 96 12.83 1.55 1.93
C SER A 96 12.43 3.02 1.93
N TYR A 97 11.78 3.44 3.03
CA TYR A 97 11.44 4.83 3.34
C TYR A 97 12.63 5.69 3.76
N TYR A 98 13.85 5.15 3.80
CA TYR A 98 15.03 5.96 4.05
C TYR A 98 15.52 6.59 2.73
N ASP A 99 15.65 7.91 2.73
CA ASP A 99 16.39 8.65 1.69
C ASP A 99 17.90 8.50 1.89
N TYR A 100 18.32 8.48 3.15
CA TYR A 100 19.68 8.18 3.57
C TYR A 100 19.67 7.21 4.75
N TYR A 101 20.56 6.23 4.74
CA TYR A 101 20.69 5.27 5.83
C TYR A 101 22.15 4.84 5.99
N GLN A 102 22.68 5.09 7.18
CA GLN A 102 23.94 4.57 7.68
C GLN A 102 23.64 3.58 8.81
N PRO A 103 23.98 2.28 8.64
CA PRO A 103 23.85 1.33 9.73
C PRO A 103 24.86 1.64 10.83
N GLU A 104 24.49 1.31 12.06
CA GLU A 104 25.44 1.21 13.16
C GLU A 104 26.47 0.12 12.84
N ALA A 105 27.75 0.44 12.98
CA ALA A 105 28.81 -0.50 12.72
C ALA A 105 30.05 -0.21 13.58
N TYR A 106 30.76 -1.26 13.94
CA TYR A 106 32.08 -1.16 14.54
C TYR A 106 33.13 -1.68 13.54
N VAL A 107 34.20 -0.91 13.33
CA VAL A 107 35.29 -1.22 12.40
C VAL A 107 36.55 -1.55 13.21
N PRO A 108 36.83 -2.85 13.50
CA PRO A 108 37.87 -3.23 14.46
C PRO A 108 39.28 -2.81 14.05
N SER A 109 39.58 -2.78 12.75
CA SER A 109 40.90 -2.42 12.23
C SER A 109 41.28 -0.96 12.49
N ARG A 110 40.31 -0.11 12.80
CA ARG A 110 40.49 1.32 13.07
C ARG A 110 40.02 1.72 14.46
N ASP A 111 39.56 0.76 15.27
CA ASP A 111 38.90 1.03 16.56
C ASP A 111 37.83 2.14 16.42
N LEU A 112 37.05 2.07 15.34
CA LEU A 112 36.09 3.11 14.97
C LEU A 112 34.67 2.59 15.13
N PHE A 113 33.91 3.24 16.00
CA PHE A 113 32.47 3.09 16.08
C PHE A 113 31.78 4.10 15.16
N ILE A 114 30.86 3.61 14.34
CA ILE A 114 30.04 4.39 13.40
C ILE A 114 28.62 4.36 13.94
N GLU A 115 28.12 5.51 14.37
CA GLU A 115 26.75 5.66 14.84
C GLU A 115 25.74 5.48 13.71
N LYS A 116 24.55 5.01 14.09
CA LYS A 116 23.40 5.00 13.19
C LYS A 116 23.01 6.42 12.85
N ASP A 117 22.85 6.70 11.56
CA ASP A 117 22.28 7.95 11.07
C ASP A 117 21.32 7.65 9.92
N SER A 118 20.20 8.36 9.85
CA SER A 118 19.18 8.10 8.84
C SER A 118 18.26 9.29 8.62
N SER A 119 17.79 9.44 7.39
CA SER A 119 16.73 10.39 7.00
C SER A 119 15.54 9.64 6.42
N ILE A 120 14.35 9.90 6.95
CA ILE A 120 13.09 9.26 6.53
C ILE A 120 12.37 10.14 5.51
N ASN A 121 11.81 9.49 4.50
CA ASN A 121 10.91 10.06 3.52
C ASN A 121 9.46 9.75 3.93
N GLU A 122 8.77 10.74 4.48
CA GLU A 122 7.40 10.61 4.98
C GLU A 122 6.41 10.18 3.88
N HIS A 123 6.65 10.56 2.63
CA HIS A 123 5.80 10.16 1.51
C HIS A 123 5.92 8.65 1.26
N ILE A 124 7.15 8.11 1.22
CA ILE A 124 7.36 6.66 1.07
C ILE A 124 6.85 5.90 2.29
N GLU A 125 6.99 6.45 3.51
CA GLU A 125 6.40 5.86 4.70
C GLU A 125 4.89 5.69 4.59
N GLN A 126 4.18 6.74 4.17
CA GLN A 126 2.74 6.66 3.92
C GLN A 126 2.39 5.63 2.84
N MET A 127 3.15 5.57 1.73
CA MET A 127 2.92 4.55 0.69
C MET A 127 3.10 3.12 1.23
N ARG A 128 4.03 2.90 2.16
CA ARG A 128 4.20 1.59 2.81
C ARG A 128 3.00 1.24 3.68
N LEU A 129 2.47 2.20 4.44
CA LEU A 129 1.27 2.01 5.26
C LEU A 129 0.04 1.71 4.38
N SER A 130 -0.08 2.41 3.25
CA SER A 130 -1.11 2.15 2.23
C SER A 130 -1.00 0.71 1.70
N ALA A 131 0.22 0.27 1.34
CA ALA A 131 0.45 -1.10 0.86
C ALA A 131 0.03 -2.17 1.88
N THR A 132 0.38 -1.99 3.16
CA THR A 132 0.03 -2.94 4.22
C THR A 132 -1.46 -2.96 4.52
N LYS A 133 -2.15 -1.82 4.43
CA LYS A 133 -3.60 -1.75 4.55
C LYS A 133 -4.27 -2.46 3.36
N SER A 134 -3.87 -2.11 2.14
CA SER A 134 -4.48 -2.63 0.92
C SER A 134 -4.40 -4.15 0.81
N ILE A 135 -3.28 -4.79 1.20
CA ILE A 135 -3.19 -6.26 1.15
C ILE A 135 -4.07 -6.97 2.18
N LEU A 136 -4.42 -6.30 3.28
CA LEU A 136 -5.29 -6.85 4.32
C LEU A 136 -6.77 -6.61 4.03
N GLU A 137 -7.11 -5.48 3.41
CA GLU A 137 -8.50 -5.06 3.20
C GLU A 137 -9.04 -5.38 1.80
N ARG A 138 -8.17 -5.59 0.80
CA ARG A 138 -8.59 -5.66 -0.61
C ARG A 138 -8.06 -6.90 -1.33
N PRO A 139 -8.91 -7.62 -2.09
CA PRO A 139 -8.48 -8.74 -2.93
C PRO A 139 -7.83 -8.28 -4.26
N ASP A 140 -7.92 -7.00 -4.61
CA ASP A 140 -7.38 -6.41 -5.84
C ASP A 140 -6.10 -5.59 -5.62
N CYS A 141 -5.16 -6.16 -4.87
CA CYS A 141 -3.90 -5.49 -4.52
C CYS A 141 -2.71 -5.96 -5.39
N ILE A 142 -1.96 -5.00 -5.94
CA ILE A 142 -0.67 -5.20 -6.59
C ILE A 142 0.37 -4.37 -5.85
N ILE A 143 1.35 -5.01 -5.22
CA ILE A 143 2.44 -4.32 -4.53
C ILE A 143 3.69 -4.36 -5.38
N VAL A 144 4.21 -3.20 -5.77
CA VAL A 144 5.54 -3.08 -6.36
C VAL A 144 6.56 -2.81 -5.25
N ALA A 145 7.47 -3.74 -5.05
CA ALA A 145 8.38 -3.73 -3.91
C ALA A 145 9.85 -3.90 -4.28
N THR A 146 10.73 -3.46 -3.41
CA THR A 146 12.15 -3.87 -3.43
C THR A 146 12.41 -4.95 -2.38
N VAL A 147 13.67 -5.31 -2.18
CA VAL A 147 14.11 -6.17 -1.06
C VAL A 147 13.65 -5.69 0.32
N SER A 148 13.13 -4.47 0.45
CA SER A 148 12.46 -4.06 1.68
C SER A 148 11.32 -4.99 2.11
N ALA A 149 10.67 -5.71 1.19
CA ALA A 149 9.58 -6.64 1.51
C ALA A 149 10.02 -7.91 2.28
N ILE A 150 11.33 -8.19 2.36
CA ILE A 150 11.87 -9.31 3.14
C ILE A 150 12.46 -8.86 4.49
N TYR A 151 12.37 -7.57 4.82
CA TYR A 151 12.74 -7.05 6.14
C TYR A 151 11.56 -7.14 7.10
N GLY A 152 11.87 -7.14 8.40
CA GLY A 152 10.86 -7.25 9.45
C GLY A 152 9.81 -6.14 9.39
N ILE A 153 8.55 -6.55 9.51
CA ILE A 153 7.39 -5.71 9.78
C ILE A 153 6.62 -6.33 10.95
N GLY A 154 5.79 -5.54 11.63
CA GLY A 154 4.96 -6.04 12.74
C GLY A 154 4.05 -7.20 12.32
N ASP A 155 3.65 -8.03 13.28
CA ASP A 155 2.76 -9.16 13.02
C ASP A 155 1.40 -8.66 12.51
N PRO A 156 0.83 -9.28 11.46
CA PRO A 156 -0.52 -8.93 11.00
C PRO A 156 -1.57 -8.98 12.11
N SER A 157 -1.49 -9.89 13.09
CA SER A 157 -2.45 -9.94 14.19
C SER A 157 -2.38 -8.70 15.07
N ASP A 158 -1.19 -8.16 15.28
CA ASP A 158 -0.99 -6.94 16.06
C ASP A 158 -1.57 -5.74 15.32
N TYR A 159 -1.44 -5.69 14.00
CA TYR A 159 -2.07 -4.67 13.18
C TYR A 159 -3.59 -4.65 13.34
N HIS A 160 -4.26 -5.82 13.30
CA HIS A 160 -5.71 -5.91 13.48
C HIS A 160 -6.16 -5.46 14.88
N GLN A 161 -5.36 -5.77 15.91
CA GLN A 161 -5.62 -5.31 17.28
C GLN A 161 -5.47 -3.80 17.45
N MET A 162 -4.84 -3.11 16.49
CA MET A 162 -4.64 -1.67 16.48
C MET A 162 -5.65 -0.93 15.59
N ILE A 163 -6.69 -1.59 15.05
CA ILE A 163 -7.71 -0.89 14.24
C ILE A 163 -8.71 -0.17 15.15
N LEU A 164 -9.02 1.09 14.83
CA LEU A 164 -10.16 1.81 15.39
C LEU A 164 -11.35 1.61 14.45
N HIS A 165 -12.37 0.89 14.91
CA HIS A 165 -13.64 0.77 14.21
C HIS A 165 -14.58 1.89 14.65
N LEU A 166 -15.13 2.62 13.68
CA LEU A 166 -16.16 3.63 13.90
C LEU A 166 -17.31 3.35 12.95
N LYS A 167 -18.54 3.44 13.47
CA LYS A 167 -19.76 3.27 12.70
C LYS A 167 -20.79 4.30 13.13
N GLU A 168 -21.47 4.90 12.15
CA GLU A 168 -22.59 5.81 12.42
C GLU A 168 -23.69 5.09 13.22
N GLY A 169 -24.19 5.77 14.26
CA GLY A 169 -25.18 5.25 15.21
C GLY A 169 -24.60 4.36 16.32
N GLU A 170 -23.28 4.18 16.40
CA GLU A 170 -22.64 3.46 17.50
C GLU A 170 -22.33 4.39 18.68
N THR A 171 -22.56 3.89 19.90
CA THR A 171 -22.17 4.59 21.13
C THR A 171 -20.69 4.38 21.42
N THR A 172 -19.88 5.35 21.05
CA THR A 172 -18.43 5.37 21.28
C THR A 172 -18.04 6.73 21.91
N PRO A 173 -17.77 6.77 23.22
CA PRO A 173 -17.39 8.01 23.91
C PRO A 173 -16.18 8.68 23.29
N GLN A 174 -16.19 10.01 23.20
CA GLN A 174 -15.09 10.80 22.61
C GLN A 174 -13.72 10.42 23.19
N ARG A 175 -13.66 10.25 24.52
CA ARG A 175 -12.42 9.90 25.23
C ARG A 175 -11.84 8.55 24.81
N ASP A 176 -12.69 7.60 24.42
CA ASP A 176 -12.27 6.25 24.05
C ASP A 176 -11.68 6.28 22.63
N ILE A 177 -12.27 7.07 21.74
CA ILE A 177 -11.71 7.36 20.40
C ILE A 177 -10.32 7.98 20.53
N ILE A 178 -10.17 9.03 21.35
CA ILE A 178 -8.89 9.71 21.58
C ILE A 178 -7.84 8.77 22.18
N SER A 179 -8.23 7.97 23.18
CA SER A 179 -7.33 7.00 23.81
C SER A 179 -6.86 5.94 22.81
N ARG A 180 -7.77 5.49 21.94
CA ARG A 180 -7.46 4.52 20.88
C ARG A 180 -6.49 5.10 19.85
N LEU A 181 -6.75 6.31 19.35
CA LEU A 181 -5.86 7.02 18.42
C LEU A 181 -4.45 7.19 19.02
N THR A 182 -4.36 7.56 20.29
CA THR A 182 -3.07 7.69 21.00
C THR A 182 -2.33 6.35 21.06
N THR A 183 -3.04 5.25 21.34
CA THR A 183 -2.47 3.89 21.36
C THR A 183 -1.92 3.49 19.99
N MET A 184 -2.61 3.89 18.92
CA MET A 184 -2.21 3.72 17.52
C MET A 184 -1.08 4.67 17.08
N GLN A 185 -0.45 5.41 18.01
CA GLN A 185 0.63 6.37 17.75
C GLN A 185 0.21 7.62 16.97
N TYR A 186 -1.07 7.96 16.93
CA TYR A 186 -1.50 9.25 16.39
C TYR A 186 -1.22 10.35 17.39
N SER A 187 -0.78 11.51 16.90
CA SER A 187 -0.47 12.67 17.71
C SER A 187 -1.60 13.71 17.65
N ARG A 188 -1.96 14.30 18.80
CA ARG A 188 -2.92 15.41 18.82
C ARG A 188 -2.24 16.69 18.36
N ASN A 189 -2.74 17.31 17.30
CA ASN A 189 -2.22 18.58 16.80
C ASN A 189 -3.34 19.51 16.30
N ASP A 190 -3.70 20.50 17.12
CA ASP A 190 -4.80 21.41 16.81
C ASP A 190 -4.40 22.53 15.83
N LEU A 191 -3.10 22.76 15.61
CA LEU A 191 -2.54 23.83 14.77
C LEU A 191 -2.10 23.33 13.40
N ASP A 192 -1.35 22.22 13.36
CA ASP A 192 -0.78 21.66 12.15
C ASP A 192 -1.37 20.26 11.90
N PHE A 193 -2.36 20.20 11.03
CA PHE A 193 -3.14 18.99 10.76
C PHE A 193 -2.52 18.21 9.61
N GLY A 194 -1.59 17.33 9.95
CA GLY A 194 -0.89 16.44 9.01
C GLY A 194 -1.27 14.97 9.19
N ARG A 195 -0.71 14.10 8.34
CA ARG A 195 -0.90 12.64 8.42
C ARG A 195 -0.46 12.10 9.77
N GLY A 196 -1.18 11.10 10.30
CA GLY A 196 -0.89 10.53 11.62
C GLY A 196 -1.23 11.49 12.77
N THR A 197 -2.02 12.53 12.52
CA THR A 197 -2.49 13.46 13.54
C THR A 197 -4.01 13.47 13.66
N PHE A 198 -4.51 13.94 14.79
CA PHE A 198 -5.92 14.26 14.99
C PHE A 198 -6.08 15.59 15.75
N ARG A 199 -7.23 16.23 15.58
CA ARG A 199 -7.60 17.45 16.32
C ARG A 199 -9.04 17.36 16.82
N VAL A 200 -9.34 18.07 17.90
CA VAL A 200 -10.65 18.01 18.55
C VAL A 200 -11.23 19.41 18.68
N ARG A 201 -12.44 19.62 18.15
CA ARG A 201 -13.15 20.91 18.17
C ARG A 201 -14.59 20.69 18.64
N GLY A 202 -14.80 20.81 19.95
CA GLY A 202 -16.10 20.46 20.55
C GLY A 202 -16.39 18.98 20.37
N ASP A 203 -17.51 18.67 19.73
CA ASP A 203 -17.97 17.30 19.47
C ASP A 203 -17.42 16.72 18.16
N VAL A 204 -16.55 17.45 17.47
CA VAL A 204 -15.93 17.05 16.21
C VAL A 204 -14.48 16.59 16.44
N ILE A 205 -14.16 15.40 15.93
CA ILE A 205 -12.79 14.88 15.83
C ILE A 205 -12.42 14.79 14.36
N ASP A 206 -11.42 15.55 13.94
CA ASP A 206 -10.81 15.37 12.62
C ASP A 206 -9.57 14.48 12.78
N ILE A 207 -9.49 13.42 11.98
CA ILE A 207 -8.42 12.43 11.98
C ILE A 207 -7.81 12.42 10.58
N TYR A 208 -6.50 12.56 10.46
CA TYR A 208 -5.80 12.37 9.19
C TYR A 208 -5.10 11.01 9.21
N PRO A 209 -5.65 9.97 8.56
CA PRO A 209 -5.05 8.64 8.56
C PRO A 209 -3.61 8.66 8.03
N ALA A 210 -2.70 7.94 8.69
CA ALA A 210 -1.28 7.94 8.35
C ALA A 210 -0.99 7.35 6.95
N GLU A 211 -1.87 6.47 6.49
CA GLU A 211 -1.81 5.82 5.18
C GLU A 211 -2.52 6.61 4.08
N SER A 212 -3.29 7.65 4.41
CA SER A 212 -4.08 8.39 3.43
C SER A 212 -3.22 9.36 2.62
N SER A 213 -3.45 9.43 1.31
CA SER A 213 -2.74 10.36 0.43
C SER A 213 -3.25 11.81 0.55
N ASP A 214 -4.54 11.99 0.71
CA ASP A 214 -5.24 13.25 0.47
C ASP A 214 -6.58 13.38 1.21
N THR A 215 -6.99 12.35 1.96
CA THR A 215 -8.33 12.30 2.56
C THR A 215 -8.24 12.18 4.06
N ALA A 216 -8.87 13.11 4.78
CA ALA A 216 -9.08 13.03 6.23
C ALA A 216 -10.51 12.58 6.56
N LEU A 217 -10.70 12.06 7.78
CA LEU A 217 -11.98 11.65 8.32
C LEU A 217 -12.43 12.64 9.38
N ARG A 218 -13.64 13.19 9.23
CA ARG A 218 -14.35 13.93 10.26
C ARG A 218 -15.34 13.02 10.94
N VAL A 219 -15.22 12.91 12.26
CA VAL A 219 -16.14 12.21 13.14
C VAL A 219 -16.91 13.27 13.92
N SER A 220 -18.22 13.37 13.69
CA SER A 220 -19.08 14.23 14.50
C SER A 220 -19.82 13.38 15.53
N LEU A 221 -19.78 13.81 16.79
CA LEU A 221 -20.43 13.14 17.89
C LEU A 221 -21.67 13.92 18.35
N PHE A 222 -22.66 13.19 18.86
CA PHE A 222 -23.75 13.74 19.65
C PHE A 222 -23.76 13.01 21.00
N ASP A 223 -23.36 13.69 22.06
CA ASP A 223 -22.99 13.06 23.34
C ASP A 223 -21.93 11.95 23.15
N ASP A 224 -22.32 10.68 23.38
CA ASP A 224 -21.45 9.51 23.21
C ASP A 224 -21.76 8.74 21.91
N GLU A 225 -22.58 9.26 21.00
CA GLU A 225 -22.96 8.61 19.74
C GLU A 225 -22.20 9.18 18.53
N VAL A 226 -21.71 8.31 17.66
CA VAL A 226 -21.16 8.71 16.36
C VAL A 226 -22.30 9.11 15.43
N GLU A 227 -22.53 10.41 15.27
CA GLU A 227 -23.62 10.96 14.47
C GLU A 227 -23.29 10.86 12.97
N THR A 228 -22.10 11.30 12.56
CA THR A 228 -21.69 11.31 11.15
C THR A 228 -20.20 11.01 10.95
N LEU A 229 -19.89 10.32 9.85
CA LEU A 229 -18.54 10.06 9.37
C LEU A 229 -18.38 10.66 7.97
N THR A 230 -17.59 11.73 7.84
CA THR A 230 -17.43 12.45 6.57
C THR A 230 -15.98 12.48 6.15
N LEU A 231 -15.70 12.07 4.90
CA LEU A 231 -14.39 12.23 4.28
C LEU A 231 -14.24 13.64 3.70
N PHE A 232 -13.08 14.27 3.87
CA PHE A 232 -12.80 15.62 3.36
C PHE A 232 -11.32 15.81 2.98
N ASP A 233 -11.06 16.83 2.15
CA ASP A 233 -9.71 17.31 1.78
C ASP A 233 -9.20 18.26 2.89
N PRO A 234 -8.12 17.89 3.63
CA PRO A 234 -7.71 18.50 4.89
C PRO A 234 -7.10 19.92 4.84
#